data_AF-A0A2V2BN02-F1
#
_entry.id   AF-A0A2V2BN02-F1
#
_cell.length_a   1.000
_cell.length_b   1.000
_cell.length_c   1.000
_cell.angle_alpha   90.00
_cell.angle_beta   90.00
_cell.angle_gamma   90.00
#
_symmetry.space_group_name_H-M   'P 1'
#
loop_
_entity.id
_entity.type
_entity.pdbx_description
1 polymer ?
#
loop_
_entity_poly.entity_id
_entity_poly.type
_entity_poly.pdbx_seq_one_letter_code
_entity_poly.pdbx_strand_id
1 'polypeptide(L)'
;MEIKNNDGQKVCLTVDEISLTWFFMTGMDMKQIASWMALPVHAAYYIKQRVMKKLGVKNNSEFIIWFLNNRGRDETEKTEHRRLPHNDSLMK
;
A
#
# COMPACT_ATOMS: atom_id res chain seq x y z
N MET A 1 9.62 -2.09 2.57
CA MET A 1 9.00 -0.84 2.05
C MET A 1 8.27 -0.16 3.19
N GLU A 2 8.51 1.13 3.41
CA GLU A 2 7.78 1.94 4.41
C GLU A 2 6.52 2.51 3.76
N ILE A 3 5.38 2.36 4.41
CA ILE A 3 4.06 2.81 3.94
C ILE A 3 3.25 3.36 5.11
N LYS A 4 2.21 4.14 4.82
CA LYS A 4 1.24 4.57 5.85
C LYS A 4 0.14 3.52 6.01
N ASN A 5 -0.12 3.10 7.25
CA ASN A 5 -1.29 2.30 7.61
C ASN A 5 -2.57 3.16 7.58
N ASN A 6 -3.72 2.57 7.89
CA ASN A 6 -5.01 3.26 7.86
C ASN A 6 -5.09 4.45 8.86
N ASP A 7 -4.33 4.38 9.96
CA ASP A 7 -4.23 5.44 10.97
C ASP A 7 -3.17 6.51 10.61
N GLY A 8 -2.55 6.43 9.43
CA GLY A 8 -1.52 7.36 8.98
C GLY A 8 -0.13 7.11 9.58
N GLN A 9 0.04 6.05 10.36
CA GLN A 9 1.32 5.67 10.97
C GLN A 9 2.21 4.94 9.95
N LYS A 10 3.52 5.17 10.05
CA LYS A 10 4.52 4.48 9.23
C LYS A 10 4.65 3.02 9.67
N VAL A 11 4.52 2.10 8.73
CA VAL A 11 4.72 0.67 8.94
C VAL A 11 5.61 0.09 7.84
N CYS A 12 6.36 -0.94 8.19
CA CYS A 12 7.27 -1.63 7.27
C CYS A 12 6.69 -2.97 6.85
N LEU A 13 6.59 -3.18 5.54
CA LEU A 13 6.30 -4.48 4.95
C LEU A 13 7.58 -5.19 4.50
N THR A 14 7.63 -6.50 4.74
CA THR A 14 8.65 -7.41 4.19
C THR A 14 8.40 -7.66 2.70
N VAL A 15 9.37 -8.27 2.01
CA VAL A 15 9.23 -8.64 0.60
C VAL A 15 8.04 -9.57 0.39
N ASP A 16 7.89 -10.61 1.23
CA ASP A 16 6.76 -11.54 1.12
C ASP A 16 5.41 -10.86 1.34
N GLU A 17 5.33 -9.93 2.29
CA GLU A 17 4.12 -9.14 2.56
C GLU A 17 3.75 -8.25 1.37
N ILE A 18 4.75 -7.63 0.71
CA ILE A 18 4.55 -6.81 -0.49
C ILE A 18 4.09 -7.67 -1.67
N SER A 19 4.80 -8.77 -1.94
CA SER A 19 4.48 -9.69 -3.03
C SER A 19 3.07 -10.26 -2.88
N LEU A 20 2.71 -10.71 -1.68
CA LEU A 20 1.36 -11.21 -1.41
C LEU A 20 0.31 -10.12 -1.62
N THR A 21 0.57 -8.90 -1.15
CA THR A 21 -0.34 -7.77 -1.35
C THR A 21 -0.55 -7.51 -2.84
N TRP A 22 0.53 -7.47 -3.63
CA TRP A 22 0.46 -7.26 -5.07
C TRP A 22 -0.38 -8.33 -5.77
N PHE A 23 -0.07 -9.62 -5.54
CA PHE A 23 -0.84 -10.71 -6.16
C PHE A 23 -2.31 -10.69 -5.73
N PHE A 24 -2.59 -10.41 -4.46
CA PHE A 24 -3.97 -10.29 -3.98
C PHE A 24 -4.74 -9.19 -4.70
N MET A 25 -4.11 -8.04 -4.99
CA MET A 25 -4.75 -6.93 -5.70
C MET A 25 -5.01 -7.22 -7.19
N THR A 26 -4.40 -8.25 -7.77
CA THR A 26 -4.73 -8.72 -9.14
C THR A 26 -6.00 -9.57 -9.19
N GLY A 27 -6.60 -9.91 -8.04
CA GLY A 27 -7.79 -10.74 -7.95
C GLY A 27 -7.51 -12.25 -7.91
N MET A 28 -6.23 -12.67 -7.80
CA MET A 28 -5.87 -14.06 -7.61
C MET A 28 -6.41 -14.60 -6.28
N ASP A 29 -6.82 -15.87 -6.28
CA ASP A 29 -7.19 -16.56 -5.05
C ASP A 29 -5.96 -16.96 -4.20
N MET A 30 -6.17 -17.24 -2.92
CA MET A 30 -5.07 -17.55 -2.01
C MET A 30 -4.29 -18.83 -2.35
N LYS A 31 -4.90 -19.80 -3.04
CA LYS A 31 -4.21 -21.03 -3.47
C LYS A 31 -3.28 -20.72 -4.64
N GLN A 32 -3.74 -19.90 -5.59
CA GLN A 32 -2.93 -19.40 -6.69
C GLN A 32 -1.74 -18.60 -6.15
N ILE A 33 -1.99 -17.64 -5.25
CA ILE A 33 -0.93 -16.82 -4.63
C ILE A 33 0.10 -17.70 -3.92
N ALA A 34 -0.36 -18.68 -3.11
CA ALA A 34 0.53 -19.60 -2.41
C ALA A 34 1.39 -20.41 -3.40
N SER A 35 0.81 -20.87 -4.50
CA SER A 35 1.55 -21.55 -5.57
C SER A 35 2.60 -20.65 -6.22
N TRP A 36 2.26 -19.40 -6.57
CA TRP A 36 3.18 -18.44 -7.19
C TRP A 36 4.34 -18.05 -6.25
N MET A 37 4.07 -18.00 -4.95
CA MET A 37 5.08 -17.70 -3.92
C MET A 37 5.85 -18.94 -3.45
N ALA A 38 5.55 -20.13 -3.97
CA ALA A 38 6.10 -21.40 -3.49
C ALA A 38 5.92 -21.62 -1.97
N LEU A 39 4.76 -21.21 -1.43
CA LEU A 39 4.41 -21.30 -0.02
C LEU A 39 3.27 -22.28 0.23
N PRO A 40 3.20 -22.89 1.43
CA PRO A 40 1.97 -23.53 1.88
C PRO A 40 0.81 -22.54 1.96
N VAL A 41 -0.40 -22.98 1.59
CA VAL A 41 -1.61 -22.12 1.60
C VAL A 41 -1.85 -21.47 2.97
N HIS A 42 -1.64 -22.21 4.06
CA HIS A 42 -1.80 -21.67 5.41
C HIS A 42 -0.81 -20.55 5.72
N ALA A 43 0.43 -20.64 5.22
CA ALA A 43 1.45 -19.62 5.40
C ALA A 43 1.08 -18.34 4.62
N ALA A 44 0.55 -18.48 3.40
CA ALA A 44 0.04 -17.35 2.63
C ALA A 44 -1.12 -16.64 3.37
N TYR A 45 -2.07 -17.39 3.94
CA TYR A 45 -3.11 -16.81 4.79
C TYR A 45 -2.54 -16.09 6.01
N TYR A 46 -1.54 -16.67 6.67
CA TYR A 46 -0.88 -16.06 7.82
C TYR A 46 -0.19 -14.73 7.45
N ILE A 47 0.53 -14.69 6.32
CA ILE A 47 1.15 -13.45 5.81
C ILE A 47 0.07 -12.41 5.53
N LYS A 48 -1.03 -12.78 4.86
CA LYS A 48 -2.16 -11.87 4.62
C LYS A 48 -2.70 -11.27 5.92
N GLN A 49 -2.94 -12.09 6.94
CA GLN A 49 -3.43 -11.63 8.25
C GLN A 49 -2.43 -10.68 8.92
N ARG A 50 -1.12 -10.95 8.81
CA ARG A 50 -0.08 -10.05 9.32
C ARG A 50 -0.09 -8.70 8.60
N VAL A 51 -0.22 -8.69 7.28
CA VAL A 51 -0.35 -7.46 6.50
C VAL A 51 -1.57 -6.68 6.95
N MET A 52 -2.73 -7.32 7.01
CA MET A 52 -3.98 -6.65 7.43
C MET A 52 -3.87 -6.05 8.83
N LYS A 53 -3.25 -6.77 9.77
CA LYS A 53 -2.98 -6.26 11.13
C LYS A 53 -2.04 -5.05 11.13
N LYS A 54 -0.94 -5.09 10.35
CA LYS A 54 -0.02 -3.95 10.24
C LYS A 54 -0.70 -2.72 9.63
N LEU A 55 -1.59 -2.94 8.67
CA LEU A 55 -2.31 -1.88 7.97
C LEU A 55 -3.51 -1.36 8.75
N GLY A 56 -3.96 -2.05 9.79
CA GLY A 56 -5.14 -1.67 10.57
C GLY A 56 -6.46 -1.91 9.83
N VAL A 57 -6.48 -2.83 8.86
CA VAL A 57 -7.67 -3.17 8.06
C VAL A 57 -8.30 -4.48 8.55
N LYS A 58 -9.63 -4.54 8.58
CA LYS A 58 -10.38 -5.65 9.22
C LYS A 58 -10.88 -6.72 8.25
N ASN A 59 -11.02 -6.37 6.98
CA ASN A 59 -11.57 -7.25 5.96
C ASN A 59 -10.93 -6.99 4.58
N ASN A 60 -11.23 -7.85 3.61
CA ASN A 60 -10.67 -7.74 2.27
C ASN A 60 -11.08 -6.43 1.57
N SER A 61 -12.28 -5.93 1.82
CA SER A 61 -12.77 -4.69 1.20
C SER A 61 -11.98 -3.48 1.70
N GLU A 62 -11.79 -3.37 3.02
CA GLU A 62 -10.94 -2.33 3.62
C GLU A 62 -9.49 -2.44 3.12
N PHE A 63 -8.99 -3.66 2.94
CA PHE A 63 -7.65 -3.86 2.41
C PHE A 63 -7.51 -3.34 0.95
N ILE A 64 -8.49 -3.61 0.09
CA ILE A 64 -8.53 -3.11 -1.29
C ILE A 64 -8.65 -1.58 -1.29
N ILE A 65 -9.55 -1.00 -0.50
CA ILE A 65 -9.74 0.45 -0.39
C ILE A 65 -8.44 1.14 0.06
N TRP A 66 -7.77 0.59 1.08
CA TRP A 66 -6.49 1.09 1.56
C TRP A 66 -5.44 1.11 0.43
N PHE A 67 -5.35 0.05 -0.36
CA PHE A 67 -4.39 -0.03 -1.46
C PHE A 67 -4.66 1.00 -2.55
N LEU A 68 -5.91 1.19 -2.94
CA LEU A 68 -6.31 2.21 -3.91
C LEU A 68 -5.96 3.62 -3.43
N ASN A 69 -6.22 3.92 -2.15
CA ASN A 69 -5.91 5.22 -1.55
C ASN A 69 -4.40 5.49 -1.46
N ASN A 70 -3.58 4.46 -1.20
CA ASN A 70 -2.13 4.63 -1.13
C ASN A 70 -1.48 4.68 -2.53
N ARG A 71 -2.03 4.01 -3.53
CA ARG A 71 -1.49 4.01 -4.90
C ARG A 71 -1.53 5.40 -5.56
N GLY A 72 -2.50 6.23 -5.20
CA GLY A 72 -2.64 7.60 -5.74
C GLY A 72 -1.75 8.66 -5.08
N ARG A 73 -1.10 8.36 -3.95
CA ARG A 73 -0.33 9.36 -3.18
C ARG A 73 1.07 9.64 -3.75
N ASP A 74 1.63 8.74 -4.55
CA ASP A 74 2.94 8.95 -5.19
C ASP A 74 2.90 9.99 -6.33
N GLU A 75 1.72 10.32 -6.87
CA GLU A 75 1.56 11.29 -7.97
C GLU A 75 1.23 12.71 -7.51
N THR A 76 0.55 12.88 -6.37
CA THR A 76 0.14 14.22 -5.89
C THR A 76 1.25 14.98 -5.17
N GLU A 77 2.18 14.29 -4.48
CA GLU A 77 3.30 14.97 -3.79
C GLU A 77 4.33 15.58 -4.76
N LYS A 78 4.36 15.18 -6.04
CA LYS A 78 5.18 15.84 -7.07
C LYS A 78 4.54 17.12 -7.64
N THR A 79 3.24 17.31 -7.44
CA THR A 79 2.49 18.40 -8.07
C THR A 79 2.37 19.63 -7.17
N GLU A 80 2.37 19.43 -5.84
CA GLU A 80 2.25 20.54 -4.87
C GLU A 80 3.56 21.26 -4.57
N HIS A 81 4.74 20.68 -4.88
CA HIS A 81 6.02 21.38 -4.73
C HIS A 81 6.36 22.35 -5.89
N ARG A 82 5.47 22.52 -6.87
CA ARG A 82 5.63 23.45 -8.01
C ARG A 82 4.79 24.73 -7.93
N ARG A 83 4.07 24.96 -6.83
CA ARG A 83 3.32 26.21 -6.61
C ARG A 83 3.58 26.61 -5.16
N LEU A 84 4.47 27.56 -4.84
CA LEU A 84 4.36 29.03 -4.96
C LEU A 84 5.67 29.66 -4.40
N PRO A 85 5.94 30.99 -4.50
CA PRO A 85 5.12 32.06 -5.06
C PRO A 85 5.82 32.89 -6.17
N HIS A 86 5.01 33.41 -7.11
CA HIS A 86 5.42 34.53 -7.94
C HIS A 86 5.62 35.73 -7.01
N ASN A 87 6.87 36.16 -6.86
CA ASN A 87 7.25 37.30 -6.03
C ASN A 87 6.99 38.57 -6.85
N ASP A 88 5.78 39.13 -6.75
CA ASP A 88 5.50 40.49 -7.22
C ASP A 88 6.08 41.47 -6.21
N SER A 89 7.39 41.67 -6.30
CA SER A 89 8.04 42.83 -5.72
C SER A 89 9.04 43.40 -6.71
N LEU A 90 8.84 44.69 -7.00
CA LEU A 90 9.72 45.62 -7.70
C LEU A 90 9.70 45.57 -9.23
N MET A 91 8.88 46.44 -9.82
CA MET A 91 9.45 47.58 -10.55
C MET A 91 8.68 48.86 -10.25
N LYS A 92 9.48 49.91 -10.09
CA LYS A 92 9.15 51.31 -9.85
C LYS A 92 8.43 51.92 -11.05
#